data_AF-A0A1V5TPX3-F1
#
_entry.id   AF-A0A1V5TPX3-F1
#
_cell.length_a   1.000
_cell.length_b   1.000
_cell.length_c   1.000
_cell.angle_alpha   90.00
_cell.angle_beta   90.00
_cell.angle_gamma   90.00
#
_symmetry.space_group_name_H-M   'P 1'
#
loop_
_entity.id
_entity.type
_entity.pdbx_description
1 polymer ?
#
loop_
_entity_poly.entity_id
_entity_poly.type
_entity_poly.pdbx_seq_one_letter_code
_entity_poly.pdbx_strand_id
1 'polypeptide(L)'
;MEKVLEKSLKTKVEEIEQNLELDFVNGPAYPVSVKIKEQGFDIAGHGKVRTKYPLSSFIGILEDKEPIKKSFFGIPYSKHSKAEYLGTLWFNNSKKGANEYSKWVLNVNGRKNLSKMNKLGKMLSKEYKIPVKLSLGTEYAVEENYILDLL
;
A
#
# COMPACT_ATOMS: atom_id res chain seq x y z
N MET A 1 -31.17 23.89 -14.12
CA MET A 1 -30.86 22.70 -13.29
C MET A 1 -29.37 22.34 -13.31
N GLU A 2 -28.70 22.37 -14.47
CA GLU A 2 -27.26 22.04 -14.59
C GLU A 2 -26.32 22.86 -13.70
N LYS A 3 -26.48 24.20 -13.65
CA LYS A 3 -25.63 25.08 -12.83
C LYS A 3 -25.70 24.81 -11.31
N VAL A 4 -26.81 24.24 -10.83
CA VAL A 4 -26.97 23.88 -9.41
C VAL A 4 -26.25 22.56 -9.13
N LEU A 5 -26.26 21.64 -10.09
CA LEU A 5 -25.59 20.35 -10.00
C LEU A 5 -24.06 20.51 -10.04
N GLU A 6 -23.54 21.35 -10.94
CA GLU A 6 -22.10 21.66 -11.02
C GLU A 6 -21.57 22.30 -9.74
N LYS A 7 -22.31 23.27 -9.17
CA LYS A 7 -21.92 23.93 -7.94
C LYS A 7 -21.91 22.94 -6.76
N SER A 8 -22.93 22.08 -6.66
CA SER A 8 -23.02 21.03 -5.64
C SER A 8 -21.90 19.99 -5.76
N LEU A 9 -21.55 19.58 -6.98
CA LEU A 9 -20.43 18.69 -7.26
C LEU A 9 -19.10 19.32 -6.85
N LYS A 10 -18.87 20.58 -7.23
CA LYS A 10 -17.63 21.29 -6.89
C LYS A 10 -17.46 21.44 -5.37
N THR A 11 -18.53 21.80 -4.66
CA THR A 11 -18.50 21.89 -3.19
C THR A 11 -18.23 20.55 -2.54
N LYS A 12 -18.84 19.45 -3.02
CA LYS A 12 -18.53 18.11 -2.51
C LYS A 12 -17.08 17.68 -2.76
N VAL A 13 -16.52 18.03 -3.93
CA VAL A 13 -15.12 17.76 -4.24
C VAL A 13 -14.20 18.52 -3.30
N GLU A 14 -14.44 19.82 -3.08
CA GLU A 14 -13.67 20.65 -2.15
C GLU A 14 -13.78 20.13 -0.70
N GLU A 15 -14.96 19.67 -0.28
CA GLU A 15 -15.17 19.07 1.05
C GLU A 15 -14.44 17.72 1.20
N ILE A 16 -14.42 16.90 0.14
CA ILE A 16 -13.67 15.64 0.11
C ILE A 16 -12.17 15.92 0.16
N GLU A 17 -11.68 16.91 -0.58
CA GLU A 17 -10.28 17.33 -0.59
C GLU A 17 -9.84 17.88 0.78
N GLN A 18 -10.65 18.72 1.42
CA GLN A 18 -10.36 19.23 2.76
C GLN A 18 -10.40 18.14 3.83
N ASN A 19 -11.37 17.22 3.78
CA ASN A 19 -11.43 16.10 4.72
C ASN A 19 -10.27 15.13 4.50
N LEU A 20 -9.85 14.91 3.25
CA LEU A 20 -8.63 14.17 2.92
C LEU A 20 -7.40 14.86 3.46
N GLU A 21 -7.27 16.19 3.34
CA GLU A 21 -6.15 16.96 3.93
C GLU A 21 -6.14 16.87 5.46
N LEU A 22 -7.30 16.95 6.13
CA LEU A 22 -7.39 16.88 7.59
C LEU A 22 -7.06 15.48 8.15
N ASP A 23 -7.55 14.41 7.51
CA ASP A 23 -7.19 13.03 7.85
C ASP A 23 -5.72 12.72 7.54
N PHE A 24 -5.18 13.35 6.49
CA PHE A 24 -3.77 13.25 6.10
C PHE A 24 -2.83 13.93 7.10
N VAL A 25 -3.25 15.04 7.71
CA VAL A 25 -2.44 15.79 8.69
C VAL A 25 -2.53 15.17 10.09
N ASN A 26 -3.68 14.62 10.49
CA ASN A 26 -3.90 14.21 11.88
C ASN A 26 -3.73 12.69 12.14
N GLY A 27 -3.84 11.85 11.12
CA GLY A 27 -3.72 10.39 11.26
C GLY A 27 -2.28 9.86 11.18
N PRO A 28 -2.00 8.64 11.68
CA PRO A 28 -0.67 8.06 11.62
C PRO A 28 -0.23 7.69 10.20
N ALA A 29 -1.16 7.60 9.25
CA ALA A 29 -0.89 7.09 7.91
C ALA A 29 0.18 7.91 7.17
N TYR A 30 0.10 9.24 7.18
CA TYR A 30 1.08 10.07 6.50
C TYR A 30 2.50 9.93 7.07
N PRO A 31 2.76 10.19 8.36
CA PRO A 31 4.11 10.06 8.91
C PRO A 31 4.66 8.63 8.77
N VAL A 32 3.80 7.61 8.95
CA VAL A 32 4.21 6.20 8.76
C VAL A 32 4.58 5.93 7.30
N SER A 33 3.86 6.51 6.33
CA SER A 33 4.18 6.34 4.91
C SER A 33 5.56 6.91 4.55
N VAL A 34 5.93 8.03 5.16
CA VAL A 34 7.27 8.63 4.99
C VAL A 34 8.33 7.68 5.53
N LYS A 35 8.12 7.14 6.74
CA LYS A 35 9.04 6.15 7.33
C LYS A 35 9.16 4.86 6.53
N ILE A 36 8.07 4.35 5.96
CA ILE A 36 8.10 3.19 5.08
C ILE A 36 8.97 3.49 3.84
N LYS A 37 8.83 4.68 3.25
CA LYS A 37 9.65 5.11 2.10
C LYS A 37 11.13 5.27 2.44
N GLU A 38 11.45 5.82 3.61
CA GLU A 38 12.83 5.91 4.10
C GLU A 38 13.50 4.52 4.24
N GLN A 39 12.73 3.45 4.43
CA GLN A 39 13.23 2.07 4.49
C GLN A 39 13.38 1.41 3.11
N GLY A 40 13.24 2.17 2.01
CA GLY A 40 13.40 1.66 0.65
C GLY A 40 12.19 0.91 0.11
N PHE A 41 11.01 1.08 0.72
CA PHE A 41 9.75 0.57 0.19
C PHE A 41 8.99 1.69 -0.52
N ASP A 42 7.93 1.31 -1.21
CA ASP A 42 6.92 2.25 -1.66
C ASP A 42 5.55 1.90 -1.07
N ILE A 43 4.58 2.79 -1.27
CA ILE A 43 3.24 2.65 -0.72
C ILE A 43 2.20 2.41 -1.82
N ALA A 44 1.18 1.65 -1.47
CA ALA A 44 0.03 1.37 -2.31
C ALA A 44 -1.28 1.73 -1.59
N GLY A 45 -2.25 2.18 -2.39
CA GLY A 45 -3.62 2.47 -1.94
C GLY A 45 -4.58 1.34 -2.30
N HIS A 46 -5.82 1.72 -2.62
CA HIS A 46 -6.82 0.77 -3.13
C HIS A 46 -6.32 0.04 -4.38
N GLY A 47 -6.72 -1.23 -4.53
CA GLY A 47 -6.33 -2.06 -5.67
C GLY A 47 -4.85 -2.47 -5.70
N LYS A 48 -4.08 -2.25 -4.63
CA LYS A 48 -2.63 -2.54 -4.56
C LYS A 48 -1.81 -1.72 -5.57
N VAL A 49 -2.33 -0.57 -5.97
CA VAL A 49 -1.68 0.34 -6.92
C VAL A 49 -0.83 1.36 -6.16
N ARG A 50 0.37 1.63 -6.68
CA ARG A 50 1.28 2.66 -6.17
C ARG A 50 0.54 3.99 -6.03
N THR A 51 0.72 4.65 -4.88
CA THR A 51 0.08 5.93 -4.60
C THR A 51 1.07 6.92 -4.02
N LYS A 52 0.86 8.21 -4.29
CA LYS A 52 1.65 9.27 -3.64
C LYS A 52 1.22 9.46 -2.19
N TYR A 53 -0.07 9.30 -1.91
CA TYR A 53 -0.69 9.59 -0.62
C TYR A 53 -1.30 8.32 -0.01
N PRO A 54 -1.01 8.03 1.28
CA PRO A 54 -1.58 6.89 1.97
C PRO A 54 -3.07 7.11 2.28
N LEU A 55 -3.77 6.03 2.57
CA LEU A 55 -5.14 6.09 3.09
C LEU A 55 -5.09 6.12 4.61
N SER A 56 -5.98 6.88 5.25
CA SER A 56 -5.99 7.05 6.71
C SER A 56 -6.12 5.71 7.46
N SER A 57 -6.90 4.79 6.90
CA SER A 57 -7.17 3.48 7.51
C SER A 57 -6.10 2.42 7.24
N PHE A 58 -5.32 2.54 6.15
CA PHE A 58 -4.30 1.54 5.80
C PHE A 58 -3.24 2.03 4.80
N ILE A 59 -2.11 1.32 4.77
CA ILE A 59 -1.05 1.46 3.76
C ILE A 59 -0.71 0.09 3.18
N GLY A 60 -0.81 -0.04 1.87
CA GLY A 60 -0.17 -1.14 1.15
C GLY A 60 1.34 -0.92 1.05
N ILE A 61 2.13 -1.97 1.14
CA ILE A 61 3.60 -1.89 1.07
C ILE A 61 4.06 -2.59 -0.21
N LEU A 62 4.84 -1.86 -1.00
CA LEU A 62 5.43 -2.30 -2.26
C LEU A 62 6.95 -2.37 -2.14
N GLU A 63 7.53 -3.31 -2.88
CA GLU A 63 8.97 -3.35 -3.14
C GLU A 63 9.22 -3.41 -4.63
N ASP A 64 10.08 -2.53 -5.13
CA ASP A 64 10.50 -2.57 -6.52
C ASP A 64 11.26 -3.87 -6.80
N LYS A 65 10.89 -4.51 -7.91
CA LYS A 65 11.61 -5.67 -8.42
C LYS A 65 12.61 -5.23 -9.47
N GLU A 66 13.73 -5.94 -9.53
CA GLU A 66 14.66 -5.79 -10.64
C GLU A 66 13.93 -6.03 -11.97
N PRO A 67 14.27 -5.26 -13.03
CA PRO A 67 13.74 -5.48 -14.36
C PRO A 67 14.02 -6.90 -14.83
N ILE A 68 13.03 -7.53 -15.46
CA ILE A 68 13.21 -8.86 -16.03
C ILE A 68 14.04 -8.71 -17.31
N LYS A 69 15.28 -9.19 -17.28
CA LYS A 69 16.13 -9.27 -18.47
C LYS A 69 15.59 -10.38 -19.38
N LYS A 70 15.22 -10.02 -20.60
CA LYS A 70 14.76 -10.95 -21.64
C LYS A 70 15.59 -10.76 -22.91
N SER A 71 15.50 -11.74 -23.81
CA SER A 71 16.09 -11.68 -25.15
C SER A 71 15.01 -12.03 -26.17
N PHE A 72 14.94 -11.26 -27.25
CA PHE A 72 14.12 -11.58 -28.43
C PHE A 72 15.03 -11.59 -29.65
N PHE A 73 15.14 -12.73 -30.33
CA PHE A 73 16.10 -12.94 -31.42
C PHE A 73 17.54 -12.51 -31.12
N GLY A 74 18.02 -12.73 -29.89
CA GLY A 74 19.39 -12.37 -29.50
C GLY A 74 19.58 -10.91 -29.08
N ILE A 75 18.56 -10.06 -29.19
CA ILE A 75 18.60 -8.66 -28.74
C ILE A 75 18.16 -8.61 -27.26
N PRO A 76 19.03 -8.19 -26.32
CA PRO A 76 18.66 -8.06 -24.92
C PRO A 76 17.73 -6.86 -24.72
N TYR A 77 16.64 -7.07 -23.98
CA TYR A 77 15.76 -6.00 -23.53
C TYR A 77 15.37 -6.22 -22.07
N SER A 78 15.15 -5.13 -21.34
CA SER A 78 14.67 -5.15 -19.95
C SER A 78 13.19 -4.83 -19.92
N LYS A 79 12.36 -5.76 -19.44
CA LYS A 79 10.94 -5.50 -19.17
C LYS A 79 10.80 -4.98 -17.74
N HIS A 80 10.07 -3.88 -17.58
CA HIS A 80 9.76 -3.36 -16.24
C HIS A 80 8.98 -4.41 -15.44
N SER A 81 9.46 -4.74 -14.25
CA SER A 81 8.83 -5.70 -13.36
C SER A 81 7.84 -4.97 -12.47
N LYS A 82 6.61 -5.50 -12.35
CA LYS A 82 5.61 -4.90 -11.45
C LYS A 82 6.12 -5.02 -10.02
N ALA A 83 6.06 -3.91 -9.27
CA ALA A 83 6.44 -3.90 -7.86
C ALA A 83 5.70 -5.01 -7.08
N GLU A 84 6.42 -5.69 -6.19
CA GLU A 84 5.86 -6.75 -5.37
C GLU A 84 5.01 -6.17 -4.25
N TYR A 85 3.76 -6.64 -4.13
CA TYR A 85 2.88 -6.24 -3.05
C TYR A 85 3.11 -7.10 -1.81
N LEU A 86 3.96 -6.60 -0.90
CA LEU A 86 4.45 -7.33 0.27
C LEU A 86 3.41 -7.46 1.38
N GLY A 87 2.44 -6.56 1.47
CA GLY A 87 1.46 -6.59 2.56
C GLY A 87 0.68 -5.31 2.74
N THR A 88 -0.16 -5.30 3.77
CA THR A 88 -0.96 -4.13 4.19
C THR A 88 -0.76 -3.87 5.67
N LEU A 89 -0.40 -2.64 6.02
CA LEU A 89 -0.46 -2.12 7.38
C LEU A 89 -1.84 -1.50 7.61
N TRP A 90 -2.58 -2.02 8.59
CA TRP A 90 -3.89 -1.52 8.99
C TRP A 90 -3.76 -0.66 10.24
N PHE A 91 -4.28 0.57 10.19
CA PHE A 91 -4.36 1.49 11.31
C PHE A 91 -5.71 1.37 12.01
N ASN A 92 -6.80 1.35 11.23
CA ASN A 92 -8.16 1.28 11.76
C ASN A 92 -8.97 0.23 10.99
N ASN A 93 -9.09 -0.96 11.56
CA ASN A 93 -9.86 -2.07 10.98
C ASN A 93 -10.21 -3.10 12.06
N SER A 94 -11.42 -3.02 12.61
CA SER A 94 -11.90 -3.92 13.67
C SER A 94 -11.86 -5.40 13.26
N LYS A 95 -12.22 -5.72 12.01
CA LYS A 95 -12.17 -7.10 11.49
C LYS A 95 -10.77 -7.68 11.46
N LYS A 96 -9.75 -6.85 11.32
CA LYS A 96 -8.33 -7.25 11.38
C LYS A 96 -7.74 -7.13 12.78
N GLY A 97 -8.45 -6.52 13.72
CA GLY A 97 -7.98 -6.23 15.08
C GLY A 97 -7.01 -5.05 15.13
N ALA A 98 -7.11 -4.11 14.18
CA ALA A 98 -6.34 -2.87 14.15
C ALA A 98 -7.15 -1.71 14.74
N ASN A 99 -6.50 -0.91 15.57
CA ASN A 99 -7.01 0.30 16.19
C ASN A 99 -5.90 1.36 16.18
N GLU A 100 -6.26 2.56 15.74
CA GLU A 100 -5.34 3.63 15.37
C GLU A 100 -4.38 4.01 16.50
N TYR A 101 -4.86 3.98 17.75
CA TYR A 101 -4.14 4.50 18.91
C TYR A 101 -3.55 3.40 19.80
N SER A 102 -3.91 2.13 19.59
CA SER A 102 -3.53 1.05 20.53
C SER A 102 -2.84 -0.13 19.87
N LYS A 103 -3.11 -0.41 18.59
CA LYS A 103 -2.55 -1.59 17.93
C LYS A 103 -2.72 -1.54 16.42
N TRP A 104 -1.63 -1.62 15.69
CA TRP A 104 -1.68 -1.79 14.23
C TRP A 104 -1.49 -3.25 13.84
N VAL A 105 -1.94 -3.59 12.64
CA VAL A 105 -1.82 -4.95 12.12
C VAL A 105 -1.14 -4.92 10.76
N LEU A 106 0.05 -5.52 10.67
CA LEU A 106 0.78 -5.70 9.43
C LEU A 106 0.47 -7.10 8.88
N ASN A 107 -0.38 -7.13 7.87
CA ASN A 107 -0.71 -8.35 7.14
C ASN A 107 0.28 -8.57 6.00
N VAL A 108 1.01 -9.67 6.01
CA VAL A 108 2.15 -9.95 5.11
C VAL A 108 1.76 -10.99 4.07
N ASN A 109 2.05 -10.73 2.80
CA ASN A 109 1.83 -11.67 1.72
C ASN A 109 3.10 -12.50 1.46
N GLY A 110 2.96 -13.82 1.51
CA GLY A 110 4.05 -14.75 1.26
C GLY A 110 5.02 -14.89 2.43
N ARG A 111 5.31 -16.13 2.82
CA ARG A 111 6.22 -16.45 3.93
C ARG A 111 7.61 -15.84 3.75
N LYS A 112 8.10 -15.77 2.51
CA LYS A 112 9.40 -15.17 2.15
C LYS A 112 9.56 -13.72 2.63
N ASN A 113 8.46 -12.98 2.75
CA ASN A 113 8.46 -11.56 3.13
C ASN A 113 8.37 -11.35 4.65
N LEU A 114 8.12 -12.40 5.44
CA LEU A 114 7.91 -12.30 6.89
C LEU A 114 9.10 -11.68 7.63
N SER A 115 10.33 -12.12 7.32
CA SER A 115 11.53 -11.61 8.01
C SER A 115 11.68 -10.10 7.79
N LYS A 116 11.52 -9.66 6.55
CA LYS A 116 11.61 -8.25 6.16
C LYS A 116 10.49 -7.42 6.79
N MET A 117 9.26 -7.89 6.71
CA MET A 117 8.10 -7.21 7.30
C MET A 117 8.12 -7.19 8.83
N ASN A 118 8.70 -8.20 9.47
CA ASN A 118 8.91 -8.21 10.92
C ASN A 118 9.90 -7.12 11.37
N LYS A 119 10.97 -6.91 10.60
CA LYS A 119 11.90 -5.79 10.86
C LYS A 119 11.20 -4.45 10.73
N LEU A 120 10.43 -4.25 9.65
CA LEU A 120 9.65 -3.03 9.43
C LEU A 120 8.63 -2.80 10.56
N GLY A 121 7.86 -3.83 10.92
CA GLY A 121 6.87 -3.76 12.00
C GLY A 121 7.48 -3.44 13.36
N LYS A 122 8.62 -4.03 13.71
CA LYS A 122 9.35 -3.72 14.96
C LYS A 122 9.87 -2.28 14.99
N MET A 123 10.41 -1.81 13.87
CA MET A 123 10.88 -0.43 13.73
C MET A 123 9.71 0.56 13.92
N LEU A 124 8.61 0.37 13.18
CA LEU A 124 7.41 1.21 13.32
C LEU A 124 6.86 1.17 14.75
N SER A 125 6.83 -0.02 15.36
CA SER A 125 6.34 -0.17 16.74
C SER A 125 7.18 0.60 17.74
N LYS A 126 8.51 0.61 17.57
CA LYS A 126 9.44 1.38 18.41
C LYS A 126 9.29 2.89 18.20
N GLU A 127 9.20 3.32 16.94
CA GLU A 127 9.12 4.74 16.56
C GLU A 127 7.84 5.39 17.10
N TYR A 128 6.70 4.75 16.87
CA TYR A 128 5.38 5.32 17.18
C TYR A 128 4.83 4.89 18.55
N LYS A 129 5.57 4.05 19.29
CA LYS A 129 5.15 3.46 20.57
C LYS A 129 3.79 2.75 20.49
N ILE A 130 3.41 2.25 19.31
CA ILE A 130 2.19 1.48 19.07
C ILE A 130 2.57 0.04 18.72
N PRO A 131 2.02 -0.99 19.39
CA PRO A 131 2.25 -2.38 19.02
C PRO A 131 1.83 -2.66 17.56
N VAL A 132 2.76 -3.19 16.75
CA VAL A 132 2.46 -3.67 15.40
C VAL A 132 2.40 -5.20 15.43
N LYS A 133 1.18 -5.75 15.37
CA LYS A 133 0.98 -7.20 15.26
C LYS A 133 1.24 -7.63 13.83
N LEU A 134 2.11 -8.61 13.65
CA LEU A 134 2.33 -9.24 12.36
C LEU A 134 1.34 -10.39 12.16
N SER A 135 0.74 -10.45 10.97
CA SER A 135 -0.16 -11.52 10.54
C SER A 135 0.31 -12.00 9.18
N LEU A 136 0.36 -13.32 8.97
CA LEU A 136 0.55 -13.87 7.64
C LEU A 136 -0.81 -13.85 6.92
N GLY A 137 -0.86 -13.24 5.74
CA GLY A 137 -2.00 -13.22 4.84
C GLY A 137 -2.04 -14.47 3.95
N THR A 138 -3.09 -14.59 3.14
CA THR A 138 -3.23 -15.69 2.19
C THR A 138 -2.11 -15.68 1.15
N GLU A 139 -1.50 -16.85 0.95
CA GLU A 139 -0.69 -17.15 -0.23
C GLU A 139 -1.67 -17.26 -1.41
N TYR A 140 -1.89 -16.17 -2.15
CA TYR A 140 -2.39 -16.35 -3.50
C TYR A 140 -1.21 -16.90 -4.30
N ALA A 141 -1.31 -18.16 -4.71
CA ALA A 141 -0.59 -18.62 -5.89
C ALA A 141 -1.02 -17.66 -7.00
N VAL A 142 -0.10 -16.77 -7.40
CA VAL A 142 -0.32 -15.97 -8.61
C VAL A 142 -0.10 -16.95 -9.74
N GLU A 143 -1.15 -17.70 -10.11
CA GLU A 143 -1.24 -18.21 -11.47
C GLU A 143 -1.40 -16.97 -12.35
N GLU A 144 -0.28 -16.54 -12.92
CA GLU A 144 -0.29 -15.63 -14.06
C GLU A 144 -0.96 -16.37 -15.23
N ASN A 145 -2.28 -16.30 -15.31
CA ASN A 145 -2.99 -16.69 -16.51
C ASN A 145 -2.75 -15.61 -17.57
N TYR A 146 -1.88 -15.92 -18.53
CA TYR A 146 -1.68 -15.13 -19.73
C TYR A 146 -2.91 -15.32 -20.64
N ILE A 147 -3.93 -14.47 -20.49
CA ILE A 147 -4.90 -14.26 -21.56
C ILE A 147 -4.26 -13.24 -22.50
N LEU A 148 -3.56 -13.74 -23.51
CA LEU A 148 -3.39 -13.19 -24.87
C LEU A 148 -2.13 -13.80 -25.49
N ASP A 149 -2.26 -15.02 -25.99
CA ASP A 149 -1.57 -15.49 -27.19
C ASP A 149 -2.55 -16.40 -27.92
N LEU A 150 -3.46 -15.77 -28.67
CA LEU A 150 -4.16 -16.29 -29.84
C LEU A 150 -4.90 -15.10 -30.47
N LEU A 151 -4.12 -14.32 -31.24
CA LEU A 151 -4.61 -13.86 -32.54
C LEU A 151 -4.85 -15.08 -33.42
#